data_AF-A0A957R4R6-F1
#
_entry.id   AF-A0A957R4R6-F1
#
_cell.length_a   1.000
_cell.length_b   1.000
_cell.length_c   1.000
_cell.angle_alpha   90.00
_cell.angle_beta   90.00
_cell.angle_gamma   90.00
#
_symmetry.space_group_name_H-M   'P 1'
#
loop_
_entity.id
_entity.type
_entity.pdbx_description
1 polymer ?
#
loop_
_entity_poly.entity_id
_entity_poly.type
_entity_poly.pdbx_seq_one_letter_code
_entity_poly.pdbx_strand_id
1 'polypeptide(L)'
;MERSQKSVAELMRQHRDKGKDKKDNELEELFQTSRIRNRKRGVSPLSLLISDVPQQVQVLSWLMRRQEATLSDIQGAMSDGKLDVAAVLKGLKIEGRISERIENGQLVYRALISSRPDQRSDALDDVWSRLDQDKVRFLRDLPLFEELTLEELVNVADQMELRQYNRNDIILWQGNASNILHIIKSGVVGISYLSADMQGDQIVAYLKQGDLLGEYNLVSDKDYTATASAKALSTVEALLIPHETFRQIMRQHPSVTWGIADMLVQRLVNQQPKRADSATRLSVVVGVQPLIGRTIVGSQLAAMLGRDNTAVYTEYPSAQKLIKTFYLDYDEEEDFYSEQDGFDVAISNFAPALPLGLKVTMLYERLSDKYANLVIGIPSRLDDGAVYLLERADQVVLLSTPDEESWQEAEAFQQKIRPYLHPERTAVIKLVNRCRPELAEIPLPQSADFELPYTPDFSMQSAAVQEVVAAIADRLGRTNQVSLFIPTTVDVDKEIDTSRYVQNALAFLGELFGGATSSEAQGVWNSDEVGLVAERVFIVRSYATKSALDKHLPHILNYVEQIKDELSQEAMAVEVNQKLMLI
;
A
#
# COMPACT_ATOMS: atom_id res chain seq x y z
N MET A 1 -33.02 35.62 46.53
CA MET A 1 -33.12 35.87 47.98
C MET A 1 -32.44 34.69 48.66
N GLU A 2 -31.13 34.77 48.89
CA GLU A 2 -30.54 35.32 50.14
C GLU A 2 -30.99 34.53 51.36
N ARG A 3 -30.10 33.67 51.86
CA ARG A 3 -29.22 33.91 53.03
C ARG A 3 -29.99 33.67 54.33
N SER A 4 -29.68 32.57 55.01
CA SER A 4 -28.60 32.52 56.01
C SER A 4 -29.05 33.23 57.29
N GLN A 5 -29.22 32.45 58.37
CA GLN A 5 -28.74 32.79 59.72
C GLN A 5 -29.41 31.88 60.75
N LYS A 6 -28.62 30.96 61.29
CA LYS A 6 -28.54 30.47 62.67
C LYS A 6 -27.71 29.19 62.62
N SER A 7 -26.62 28.99 63.35
CA SER A 7 -25.98 29.81 64.37
C SER A 7 -24.51 29.38 64.43
N VAL A 8 -23.60 30.35 64.31
CA VAL A 8 -22.13 30.20 64.42
C VAL A 8 -21.68 29.72 65.81
N ALA A 9 -22.60 29.60 66.78
CA ALA A 9 -22.35 29.00 68.08
C ALA A 9 -22.39 27.44 68.07
N GLU A 10 -22.94 26.83 67.02
CA GLU A 10 -23.05 25.36 66.90
C GLU A 10 -21.85 24.75 66.15
N LEU A 11 -21.20 25.54 65.30
CA LEU A 11 -19.94 25.18 64.62
C LEU A 11 -18.67 25.41 65.46
N MET A 12 -18.77 26.11 66.60
CA MET A 12 -17.62 26.42 67.48
C MET A 12 -17.61 25.63 68.80
N ARG A 13 -18.44 24.59 68.93
CA ARG A 13 -18.43 23.66 70.08
C ARG A 13 -18.02 22.22 69.77
N GLN A 14 -17.73 21.90 68.50
CA GLN A 14 -17.08 20.64 68.08
C GLN A 14 -15.61 20.82 67.63
N HIS A 15 -14.96 21.89 68.07
CA HIS A 15 -13.54 22.16 67.82
C HIS A 15 -12.77 22.43 69.10
N ARG A 16 -12.87 21.50 70.07
CA ARG A 16 -11.94 21.49 71.20
C ARG A 16 -11.64 20.11 71.81
N ASP A 17 -11.67 19.03 71.00
CA ASP A 17 -11.03 17.77 71.41
C ASP A 17 -10.72 16.75 70.29
N LYS A 18 -10.37 17.19 69.07
CA LYS A 18 -9.82 16.31 68.02
C LYS A 18 -8.59 16.90 67.33
N GLY A 19 -7.77 17.58 68.12
CA GLY A 19 -6.42 18.02 67.76
C GLY A 19 -5.39 17.05 68.32
N LYS A 20 -5.40 15.80 67.85
CA LYS A 20 -4.27 14.86 67.97
C LYS A 20 -4.36 13.63 67.07
N ASP A 21 -5.57 13.20 66.67
CA ASP A 21 -5.73 11.95 65.90
C ASP A 21 -5.78 12.08 64.37
N LYS A 22 -5.47 13.26 63.80
CA LYS A 22 -5.46 13.44 62.33
C LYS A 22 -4.08 13.55 61.70
N LYS A 23 -3.00 13.54 62.50
CA LYS A 23 -1.62 13.36 62.02
C LYS A 23 -1.10 11.94 62.24
N ASP A 24 -1.65 11.22 63.22
CA ASP A 24 -1.23 9.84 63.48
C ASP A 24 -1.98 8.81 62.60
N ASN A 25 -3.19 9.12 62.11
CA ASN A 25 -3.90 8.26 61.15
C ASN A 25 -3.45 8.46 59.69
N GLU A 26 -2.90 9.62 59.33
CA GLU A 26 -2.23 9.80 58.03
C GLU A 26 -0.83 9.15 58.03
N LEU A 27 -0.18 9.01 59.20
CA LEU A 27 1.05 8.24 59.35
C LEU A 27 0.77 6.73 59.42
N GLU A 28 -0.30 6.25 60.06
CA GLU A 28 -0.65 4.83 60.06
C GLU A 28 -1.19 4.30 58.71
N GLU A 29 -1.85 5.11 57.87
CA GLU A 29 -2.14 4.73 56.47
C GLU A 29 -0.89 4.80 55.57
N LEU A 30 0.10 5.64 55.91
CA LEU A 30 1.44 5.62 55.29
C LEU A 30 2.34 4.50 55.81
N PHE A 31 2.02 3.87 56.95
CA PHE A 31 2.78 2.75 57.52
C PHE A 31 2.10 1.39 57.34
N GLN A 32 0.81 1.30 57.00
CA GLN A 32 0.14 0.02 56.71
C GLN A 32 0.33 -0.50 55.26
N THR A 33 0.96 0.27 54.37
CA THR A 33 1.49 -0.26 53.09
C THR A 33 2.90 -0.86 53.21
N SER A 34 3.50 -0.87 54.42
CA SER A 34 4.88 -1.34 54.64
C SER A 34 5.04 -2.76 55.20
N ARG A 35 4.04 -3.64 54.98
CA ARG A 35 4.17 -5.09 55.20
C ARG A 35 3.92 -5.90 53.93
N ILE A 36 4.72 -5.67 52.89
CA ILE A 36 5.00 -6.69 51.87
C ILE A 36 6.51 -6.82 51.69
N ARG A 37 7.04 -7.87 52.35
CA ARG A 37 8.30 -8.58 52.09
C ARG A 37 9.44 -7.79 51.45
N ASN A 38 10.39 -7.45 52.31
CA ASN A 38 11.80 -7.33 51.98
C ASN A 38 12.32 -8.65 51.37
N ARG A 39 12.19 -8.84 50.05
CA ARG A 39 12.90 -9.86 49.22
C ARG A 39 12.59 -9.65 47.73
N LYS A 40 13.43 -8.84 47.08
CA LYS A 40 13.89 -8.95 45.67
C LYS A 40 14.68 -7.66 45.35
N ARG A 41 15.92 -7.56 45.83
CA ARG A 41 16.86 -6.54 45.36
C ARG A 41 17.63 -7.12 44.17
N GLY A 42 17.55 -6.44 43.04
CA GLY A 42 18.22 -6.79 41.79
C GLY A 42 17.26 -6.77 40.59
N VAL A 43 17.81 -6.42 39.43
CA VAL A 43 17.10 -6.33 38.14
C VAL A 43 16.81 -7.74 37.66
N SER A 44 15.56 -8.02 37.29
CA SER A 44 15.21 -9.20 36.49
C SER A 44 15.43 -8.85 35.01
N PRO A 45 15.99 -9.74 34.17
CA PRO A 45 16.15 -9.50 32.73
C PRO A 45 14.83 -9.06 32.05
N LEU A 46 13.68 -9.50 32.56
CA LEU A 46 12.35 -9.13 32.07
C LEU A 46 11.92 -7.71 32.50
N SER A 47 12.42 -7.18 33.61
CA SER A 47 12.07 -5.82 34.09
C SER A 47 12.73 -4.69 33.27
N LEU A 48 13.75 -5.02 32.47
CA LEU A 48 14.37 -4.12 31.51
C LEU A 48 13.51 -3.89 30.26
N LEU A 49 12.60 -4.82 29.96
CA LEU A 49 11.75 -4.82 28.78
C LEU A 49 10.45 -4.02 28.96
N ILE A 50 10.18 -3.54 30.19
CA ILE A 50 8.94 -2.83 30.58
C ILE A 50 9.27 -1.45 31.18
N SER A 51 10.49 -0.94 30.99
CA SER A 51 10.92 0.31 31.61
C SER A 51 10.76 1.46 30.62
N ASP A 52 9.78 2.35 30.86
CA ASP A 52 9.38 3.46 29.97
C ASP A 52 10.40 4.63 29.89
N VAL A 53 11.60 4.45 30.44
CA VAL A 53 12.66 5.46 30.49
C VAL A 53 13.87 4.96 29.68
N PRO A 54 13.93 5.23 28.36
CA PRO A 54 14.95 4.69 27.45
C PRO A 54 16.39 4.94 27.92
N GLN A 55 16.62 6.09 28.56
CA GLN A 55 17.92 6.54 29.05
C GLN A 55 18.46 5.66 30.19
N GLN A 56 17.56 5.18 31.07
CA GLN A 56 17.93 4.26 32.16
C GLN A 56 18.25 2.86 31.61
N VAL A 57 17.47 2.38 30.63
CA VAL A 57 17.69 1.08 29.96
C VAL A 57 19.04 1.05 29.25
N GLN A 58 19.43 2.14 28.59
CA GLN A 58 20.70 2.26 27.89
C GLN A 58 21.89 2.19 28.85
N VAL A 59 21.88 2.95 29.96
CA VAL A 59 22.95 2.94 30.96
C VAL A 59 23.04 1.58 31.67
N LEU A 60 21.89 0.99 32.03
CA LEU A 60 21.84 -0.29 32.74
C LEU A 60 22.29 -1.47 31.86
N SER A 61 21.84 -1.52 30.60
CA SER A 61 22.25 -2.57 29.64
C SER A 61 23.74 -2.52 29.33
N TRP A 62 24.31 -1.32 29.26
CA TRP A 62 25.75 -1.13 29.09
C TRP A 62 26.54 -1.57 30.33
N LEU A 63 26.12 -1.16 31.54
CA LEU A 63 26.75 -1.57 32.80
C LEU A 63 26.70 -3.08 33.02
N MET A 64 25.61 -3.74 32.66
CA MET A 64 25.47 -5.19 32.77
C MET A 64 26.47 -5.98 31.93
N ARG A 65 26.98 -5.41 30.82
CA ARG A 65 27.99 -6.07 29.96
C ARG A 65 29.40 -6.02 30.54
N ARG A 66 29.68 -5.10 31.47
CA ARG A 66 31.05 -4.82 31.96
C ARG A 66 31.29 -5.16 33.42
N GLN A 67 30.28 -5.71 34.12
CA GLN A 67 30.26 -6.03 35.56
C GLN A 67 30.43 -4.83 36.50
N GLU A 68 31.39 -3.93 36.25
CA GLU A 68 31.58 -2.67 36.98
C GLU A 68 32.25 -1.60 36.09
N ALA A 69 31.97 -0.33 36.37
CA ALA A 69 32.57 0.79 35.62
C ALA A 69 32.65 2.06 36.47
N THR A 70 33.62 2.92 36.19
CA THR A 70 33.70 4.24 36.82
C THR A 70 32.73 5.22 36.18
N LEU A 71 32.44 6.33 36.86
CA LEU A 71 31.62 7.42 36.29
C LEU A 71 32.18 7.90 34.94
N SER A 72 33.50 8.03 34.83
CA SER A 72 34.19 8.50 33.63
C SER A 72 34.01 7.54 32.45
N ASP A 73 33.99 6.23 32.71
CA ASP A 73 33.81 5.21 31.67
C ASP A 73 32.38 5.21 31.13
N ILE A 74 31.40 5.38 32.03
CA ILE A 74 29.98 5.43 31.65
C ILE A 74 29.71 6.72 30.86
N GLN A 75 30.24 7.86 31.31
CA GLN A 75 30.12 9.12 30.60
C GLN A 75 30.78 9.08 29.22
N GLY A 76 31.98 8.48 29.11
CA GLY A 76 32.68 8.31 27.85
C GLY A 76 31.95 7.39 26.85
N ALA A 77 31.24 6.38 27.33
CA ALA A 77 30.45 5.48 26.48
C ALA A 77 29.10 6.06 26.04
N MET A 78 28.55 7.00 26.80
CA MET A 78 27.26 7.63 26.54
C MET A 78 27.39 8.98 25.81
N SER A 79 28.49 9.16 25.06
CA SER A 79 28.95 10.42 24.43
C SER A 79 28.06 10.96 23.29
N ASP A 80 26.73 10.97 23.48
CA ASP A 80 25.77 11.67 22.61
C ASP A 80 25.38 13.04 23.19
N GLY A 81 26.06 13.52 24.24
CA GLY A 81 26.06 14.91 24.71
C GLY A 81 24.75 15.45 25.30
N LYS A 82 23.64 14.70 25.23
CA LYS A 82 22.31 15.11 25.74
C LYS A 82 21.86 14.36 27.00
N LEU A 83 22.62 13.37 27.46
CA LEU A 83 22.22 12.49 28.57
C LEU A 83 22.93 12.88 29.87
N ASP A 84 22.18 13.29 30.89
CA ASP A 84 22.73 13.50 32.24
C ASP A 84 22.92 12.15 32.94
N VAL A 85 24.07 11.55 32.69
CA VAL A 85 24.46 10.24 33.25
C VAL A 85 24.44 10.24 34.78
N ALA A 86 24.77 11.36 35.42
CA ALA A 86 24.79 11.44 36.89
C ALA A 86 23.36 11.41 37.47
N ALA A 87 22.41 12.12 36.84
CA ALA A 87 21.00 12.06 37.23
C ALA A 87 20.40 10.66 37.00
N VAL A 88 20.73 10.01 35.89
CA VAL A 88 20.27 8.65 35.56
C VAL A 88 20.80 7.62 36.57
N LEU A 89 22.09 7.67 36.91
CA LEU A 89 22.68 6.77 37.91
C LEU A 89 22.08 6.99 39.31
N LYS A 90 21.77 8.23 39.67
CA LYS A 90 21.08 8.54 40.94
C LYS A 90 19.68 7.92 40.99
N GLY A 91 18.92 7.99 39.89
CA GLY A 91 17.61 7.33 39.78
C GLY A 91 17.72 5.81 39.91
N LEU A 92 18.62 5.18 39.15
CA LEU A 92 18.86 3.73 39.18
C LEU A 92 19.31 3.22 40.56
N LYS A 93 20.05 4.06 41.31
CA LYS A 93 20.47 3.75 42.68
C LYS A 93 19.30 3.80 43.66
N ILE A 94 18.43 4.82 43.57
CA ILE A 94 17.23 4.93 44.40
C ILE A 94 16.31 3.71 44.19
N GLU A 95 16.21 3.25 42.94
CA GLU A 95 15.46 2.05 42.57
C GLU A 95 16.14 0.73 42.97
N GLY A 96 17.34 0.77 43.55
CA GLY A 96 18.08 -0.41 43.99
C GLY A 96 18.54 -1.32 42.86
N ARG A 97 18.64 -0.79 41.63
CA ARG A 97 19.05 -1.53 40.41
C ARG A 97 20.58 -1.56 40.23
N ILE A 98 21.27 -0.59 40.81
CA ILE A 98 22.74 -0.51 40.84
C ILE A 98 23.25 -0.28 42.26
N SER A 99 24.49 -0.70 42.53
CA SER A 99 25.26 -0.36 43.73
C SER A 99 26.45 0.52 43.37
N GLU A 100 26.79 1.47 44.24
CA GLU A 100 28.05 2.22 44.15
C GLU A 100 29.03 1.75 45.25
N ARG A 101 30.31 1.74 44.93
CA ARG A 101 31.40 1.50 45.88
C ARG A 101 32.56 2.43 45.55
N ILE A 102 33.34 2.80 46.56
CA ILE A 102 34.60 3.48 46.36
C ILE A 102 35.71 2.44 46.34
N GLU A 103 36.40 2.30 45.21
CA GLU A 103 37.60 1.49 45.06
C GLU A 103 38.73 2.36 44.52
N ASN A 104 39.91 2.28 45.16
CA ASN A 104 41.10 3.08 44.83
C ASN A 104 40.85 4.60 44.71
N GLY A 105 39.95 5.14 45.53
CA GLY A 105 39.61 6.58 45.54
C GLY A 105 38.67 7.04 44.43
N GLN A 106 38.12 6.13 43.62
CA GLN A 106 37.16 6.43 42.55
C GLN A 106 35.82 5.75 42.80
N LEU A 107 34.73 6.41 42.36
CA LEU A 107 33.38 5.89 42.48
C LEU A 107 33.10 4.90 41.34
N VAL A 108 32.85 3.65 41.71
CA VAL A 108 32.59 2.53 40.81
C VAL A 108 31.13 2.09 40.95
N TYR A 109 30.44 1.90 39.83
CA TYR A 109 29.05 1.48 39.77
C TYR A 109 28.95 0.06 39.23
N ARG A 110 28.08 -0.75 39.85
CA ARG A 110 27.80 -2.15 39.49
C ARG A 110 26.30 -2.39 39.41
N ALA A 111 25.84 -3.09 38.37
CA ALA A 111 24.44 -3.52 38.27
C ALA A 111 24.16 -4.69 39.21
N LEU A 112 23.04 -4.64 39.94
CA LEU A 112 22.64 -5.71 40.87
C LEU A 112 21.67 -6.65 40.16
N ILE A 113 22.03 -7.93 40.02
CA ILE A 113 21.18 -8.98 39.43
C ILE A 113 20.63 -9.85 40.55
N SER A 114 19.33 -10.17 40.51
CA SER A 114 18.75 -11.12 41.47
C SER A 114 18.84 -12.54 40.91
N SER A 115 19.57 -13.44 41.60
CA SER A 115 19.77 -14.83 41.16
C SER A 115 19.34 -15.84 42.23
N ARG A 116 18.69 -16.93 41.80
CA ARG A 116 19.04 -18.36 42.06
C ARG A 116 17.96 -19.30 41.48
N PRO A 117 18.34 -20.47 40.89
CA PRO A 117 18.81 -21.61 41.67
C PRO A 117 20.13 -22.23 41.21
N ASP A 118 20.57 -23.20 42.01
CA ASP A 118 21.84 -23.89 42.04
C ASP A 118 21.75 -25.22 41.27
N GLN A 119 22.76 -25.48 40.43
CA GLN A 119 23.34 -26.77 39.99
C GLN A 119 23.49 -26.96 38.48
N ARG A 120 24.75 -26.77 38.04
CA ARG A 120 25.45 -27.41 36.90
C ARG A 120 25.05 -26.99 35.47
N SER A 121 25.79 -25.97 35.01
CA SER A 121 26.31 -25.73 33.64
C SER A 121 25.42 -25.02 32.59
N ASP A 122 25.16 -23.71 32.77
CA ASP A 122 24.21 -22.99 31.89
C ASP A 122 24.80 -21.75 31.17
N ALA A 123 26.12 -21.66 30.97
CA ALA A 123 26.70 -20.56 30.17
C ALA A 123 26.35 -20.68 28.66
N LEU A 124 25.94 -21.87 28.22
CA LEU A 124 25.41 -22.12 26.86
C LEU A 124 23.89 -21.97 26.81
N ASP A 125 23.16 -22.25 27.90
CA ASP A 125 21.69 -22.17 27.94
C ASP A 125 21.17 -20.73 27.93
N ASP A 126 21.95 -19.74 28.41
CA ASP A 126 21.58 -18.32 28.36
C ASP A 126 21.75 -17.69 26.95
N VAL A 127 22.39 -18.41 26.02
CA VAL A 127 22.45 -18.05 24.58
C VAL A 127 21.23 -18.61 23.85
N TRP A 128 20.81 -19.84 24.16
CA TRP A 128 19.59 -20.45 23.64
C TRP A 128 18.33 -19.74 24.13
N SER A 129 18.26 -19.35 25.42
CA SER A 129 17.12 -18.64 26.00
C SER A 129 16.83 -17.25 25.39
N ARG A 130 17.86 -16.58 24.85
CA ARG A 130 17.74 -15.27 24.18
C ARG A 130 17.40 -15.37 22.70
N LEU A 131 17.79 -16.46 22.03
CA LEU A 131 17.42 -16.75 20.65
C LEU A 131 15.98 -17.28 20.54
N ASP A 132 15.52 -18.07 21.51
CA ASP A 132 14.17 -18.67 21.47
C ASP A 132 13.06 -17.72 21.98
N GLN A 133 13.35 -16.76 22.86
CA GLN A 133 12.33 -15.78 23.29
C GLN A 133 11.84 -14.86 22.17
N ASP A 134 12.69 -14.54 21.19
CA ASP A 134 12.31 -13.73 20.02
C ASP A 134 11.44 -14.54 19.03
N LYS A 135 11.78 -15.82 18.83
CA LYS A 135 10.96 -16.74 18.04
C LYS A 135 9.59 -16.96 18.68
N VAL A 136 9.55 -17.28 19.97
CA VAL A 136 8.30 -17.57 20.70
C VAL A 136 7.37 -16.36 20.71
N ARG A 137 7.92 -15.14 20.89
CA ARG A 137 7.13 -13.90 20.78
C ARG A 137 6.52 -13.74 19.39
N PHE A 138 7.35 -13.89 18.36
CA PHE A 138 6.88 -13.80 16.99
C PHE A 138 5.80 -14.84 16.67
N LEU A 139 6.02 -16.12 17.03
CA LEU A 139 5.05 -17.19 16.78
C LEU A 139 3.72 -16.96 17.49
N ARG A 140 3.75 -16.48 18.74
CA ARG A 140 2.54 -16.17 19.51
C ARG A 140 1.68 -15.10 18.82
N ASP A 141 2.32 -14.14 18.16
CA ASP A 141 1.63 -13.03 17.52
C ASP A 141 1.07 -13.42 16.13
N LEU A 142 1.32 -14.65 15.66
CA LEU A 142 0.74 -15.18 14.42
C LEU A 142 -0.61 -15.85 14.68
N PRO A 143 -1.66 -15.52 13.89
CA PRO A 143 -2.97 -16.17 14.01
C PRO A 143 -2.92 -17.70 13.94
N LEU A 144 -1.93 -18.23 13.21
CA LEU A 144 -1.68 -19.65 13.03
C LEU A 144 -1.38 -20.41 14.34
N PHE A 145 -0.82 -19.74 15.35
CA PHE A 145 -0.41 -20.36 16.61
C PHE A 145 -1.07 -19.74 17.85
N GLU A 146 -2.12 -18.94 17.67
CA GLU A 146 -2.80 -18.21 18.76
C GLU A 146 -3.37 -19.15 19.84
N GLU A 147 -3.82 -20.34 19.45
CA GLU A 147 -4.38 -21.33 20.37
C GLU A 147 -3.32 -22.20 21.08
N LEU A 148 -2.04 -22.05 20.77
CA LEU A 148 -0.97 -22.80 21.42
C LEU A 148 -0.58 -22.16 22.76
N THR A 149 -0.38 -23.00 23.77
CA THR A 149 0.16 -22.57 25.05
C THR A 149 1.61 -22.12 24.92
N LEU A 150 2.10 -21.32 25.87
CA LEU A 150 3.49 -20.86 25.86
C LEU A 150 4.50 -22.02 25.85
N GLU A 151 4.20 -23.13 26.53
CA GLU A 151 5.05 -24.34 26.55
C GLU A 151 5.10 -25.03 25.18
N GLU A 152 3.95 -25.13 24.50
CA GLU A 152 3.86 -25.67 23.14
C GLU A 152 4.58 -24.77 22.13
N LEU A 153 4.44 -23.45 22.25
CA LEU A 153 5.14 -22.47 21.41
C LEU A 153 6.66 -22.56 21.55
N VAL A 154 7.17 -22.78 22.77
CA VAL A 154 8.60 -23.01 23.02
C VAL A 154 9.04 -24.28 22.30
N ASN A 155 8.30 -25.38 22.45
CA ASN A 155 8.63 -26.64 21.78
C ASN A 155 8.60 -26.52 20.25
N VAL A 156 7.71 -25.69 19.69
CA VAL A 156 7.66 -25.40 18.25
C VAL A 156 8.84 -24.52 17.84
N ALA A 157 9.17 -23.47 18.59
CA ALA A 157 10.27 -22.56 18.32
C ALA A 157 11.65 -23.25 18.33
N ASP A 158 11.84 -24.21 19.23
CA ASP A 158 13.07 -25.01 19.36
C ASP A 158 13.33 -25.87 18.12
N GLN A 159 12.26 -26.22 17.39
CA GLN A 159 12.34 -26.99 16.14
C GLN A 159 12.55 -26.11 14.91
N MET A 160 12.68 -24.79 15.09
CA MET A 160 12.85 -23.81 14.01
C MET A 160 14.25 -23.21 13.99
N GLU A 161 14.81 -23.07 12.79
CA GLU A 161 16.08 -22.39 12.56
C GLU A 161 15.84 -20.96 12.06
N LEU A 162 16.45 -19.95 12.70
CA LEU A 162 16.40 -18.57 12.21
C LEU A 162 17.45 -18.37 11.13
N ARG A 163 17.02 -17.93 9.93
CA ARG A 163 17.90 -17.63 8.81
C ARG A 163 17.69 -16.21 8.30
N GLN A 164 18.80 -15.54 7.97
CA GLN A 164 18.80 -14.21 7.38
C GLN A 164 19.19 -14.28 5.90
N TYR A 165 18.50 -13.50 5.09
CA TYR A 165 18.76 -13.31 3.66
C TYR A 165 18.95 -11.82 3.38
N ASN A 166 19.97 -11.49 2.60
CA ASN A 166 20.19 -10.12 2.15
C ASN A 166 19.28 -9.79 0.96
N ARG A 167 19.12 -8.49 0.70
CA ARG A 167 18.42 -8.03 -0.50
C ARG A 167 19.06 -8.65 -1.75
N ASN A 168 18.20 -9.14 -2.63
CA ASN A 168 18.49 -9.87 -3.87
C ASN A 168 18.93 -11.32 -3.71
N ASP A 169 19.07 -11.84 -2.48
CA ASP A 169 19.34 -13.26 -2.28
C ASP A 169 18.14 -14.10 -2.76
N ILE A 170 18.44 -15.24 -3.37
CA ILE A 170 17.43 -16.17 -3.83
C ILE A 170 17.21 -17.20 -2.73
N ILE A 171 15.99 -17.23 -2.23
CA ILE A 171 15.56 -18.10 -1.13
C ILE A 171 15.19 -19.47 -1.69
N LEU A 172 14.52 -19.51 -2.83
CA LEU A 172 14.08 -20.74 -3.49
C LEU A 172 14.09 -20.56 -5.00
N TRP A 173 14.47 -21.59 -5.74
CA TRP A 173 14.35 -21.62 -7.20
C TRP A 173 13.20 -22.52 -7.60
N GLN A 174 12.42 -22.09 -8.59
CA GLN A 174 11.41 -22.94 -9.22
C GLN A 174 12.05 -24.22 -9.77
N GLY A 175 11.37 -25.35 -9.59
CA GLY A 175 11.85 -26.66 -10.03
C GLY A 175 12.84 -27.32 -9.07
N ASN A 176 13.34 -26.62 -8.05
CA ASN A 176 14.22 -27.23 -7.06
C ASN A 176 13.41 -27.94 -5.97
N ALA A 177 13.89 -29.11 -5.54
CA ALA A 177 13.34 -29.78 -4.37
C ALA A 177 13.68 -28.99 -3.10
N SER A 178 12.68 -28.64 -2.30
CA SER A 178 12.81 -28.03 -0.99
C SER A 178 11.82 -28.65 -0.01
N ASN A 179 12.36 -29.29 1.02
CA ASN A 179 11.61 -29.90 2.12
C ASN A 179 11.55 -28.98 3.36
N ILE A 180 11.65 -27.67 3.16
CA ILE A 180 11.69 -26.67 4.23
C ILE A 180 10.58 -25.64 4.01
N LEU A 181 9.73 -25.49 5.02
CA LEU A 181 8.77 -24.42 5.14
C LEU A 181 9.48 -23.21 5.75
N HIS A 182 9.26 -22.04 5.16
CA HIS A 182 9.79 -20.78 5.69
C HIS A 182 8.62 -19.94 6.21
N ILE A 183 8.73 -19.46 7.44
CA ILE A 183 7.84 -18.47 8.05
C ILE A 183 8.58 -17.14 8.04
N ILE A 184 8.08 -16.16 7.30
CA ILE A 184 8.75 -14.87 7.19
C ILE A 184 8.58 -14.11 8.51
N LYS A 185 9.67 -13.89 9.23
CA LYS A 185 9.70 -13.15 10.51
C LYS A 185 9.81 -11.65 10.28
N SER A 186 10.58 -11.22 9.29
CA SER A 186 10.65 -9.83 8.87
C SER A 186 11.18 -9.70 7.43
N GLY A 187 10.93 -8.57 6.79
CA GLY A 187 11.31 -8.31 5.41
C GLY A 187 10.27 -8.77 4.38
N VAL A 188 10.63 -8.67 3.09
CA VAL A 188 9.75 -8.99 1.96
C VAL A 188 10.43 -9.93 0.98
N VAL A 189 9.69 -10.95 0.57
CA VAL A 189 10.08 -11.92 -0.46
C VAL A 189 9.17 -11.76 -1.66
N GLY A 190 9.74 -11.60 -2.85
CA GLY A 190 9.01 -11.63 -4.12
C GLY A 190 8.97 -13.05 -4.68
N ILE A 191 7.81 -13.47 -5.17
CA ILE A 191 7.58 -14.75 -5.83
C ILE A 191 7.47 -14.52 -7.32
N SER A 192 8.19 -15.28 -8.14
CA SER A 192 8.15 -15.19 -9.61
C SER A 192 8.08 -16.57 -10.25
N TYR A 193 7.51 -16.66 -11.45
CA TYR A 193 7.59 -17.85 -12.29
C TYR A 193 8.64 -17.62 -13.39
N LEU A 194 9.48 -18.62 -13.65
CA LEU A 194 10.26 -18.70 -14.87
C LEU A 194 9.31 -19.06 -16.02
N SER A 195 9.11 -18.13 -16.96
CA SER A 195 8.50 -18.41 -18.25
C SER A 195 9.59 -18.56 -19.31
N ALA A 196 9.48 -19.58 -20.16
CA ALA A 196 10.43 -19.81 -21.26
C ALA A 196 10.34 -18.75 -22.37
N ASP A 197 9.22 -18.02 -22.44
CA ASP A 197 8.87 -17.14 -23.56
C ASP A 197 8.90 -15.63 -23.22
N MET A 198 9.18 -15.23 -21.97
CA MET A 198 9.14 -13.83 -21.54
C MET A 198 10.51 -13.31 -21.09
N GLN A 199 10.89 -12.13 -21.59
CA GLN A 199 12.03 -11.36 -21.08
C GLN A 199 11.69 -10.77 -19.70
N GLY A 200 11.99 -11.51 -18.63
CA GLY A 200 12.03 -11.00 -17.26
C GLY A 200 11.24 -11.83 -16.24
N ASP A 201 11.77 -11.92 -15.02
CA ASP A 201 11.08 -12.50 -13.86
C ASP A 201 9.95 -11.57 -13.41
N GLN A 202 8.71 -11.82 -13.84
CA GLN A 202 7.56 -11.10 -13.31
C GLN A 202 7.27 -11.58 -11.88
N ILE A 203 7.30 -10.67 -10.91
CA ILE A 203 6.87 -10.95 -9.54
C ILE A 203 5.34 -11.08 -9.55
N VAL A 204 4.83 -12.22 -9.12
CA VAL A 204 3.41 -12.58 -9.09
C VAL A 204 2.79 -12.50 -7.70
N ALA A 205 3.61 -12.50 -6.65
CA ALA A 205 3.16 -12.37 -5.28
C ALA A 205 4.29 -11.85 -4.38
N TYR A 206 3.91 -11.28 -3.24
CA TYR A 206 4.83 -10.83 -2.21
C TYR A 206 4.48 -11.52 -0.89
N LEU A 207 5.50 -12.02 -0.19
CA LEU A 207 5.38 -12.56 1.15
C LEU A 207 6.00 -11.59 2.15
N LYS A 208 5.27 -11.29 3.22
CA LYS A 208 5.62 -10.37 4.30
C LYS A 208 5.65 -11.10 5.64
N GLN A 209 5.94 -10.37 6.72
CA GLN A 209 5.91 -10.92 8.08
C GLN A 209 4.62 -11.72 8.35
N GLY A 210 4.80 -12.96 8.81
CA GLY A 210 3.75 -13.93 9.09
C GLY A 210 3.36 -14.83 7.91
N ASP A 211 3.78 -14.50 6.69
CA ASP A 211 3.50 -15.36 5.54
C ASP A 211 4.37 -16.62 5.53
N LEU A 212 3.77 -17.68 4.98
CA LEU A 212 4.44 -18.94 4.69
C LEU A 212 4.93 -18.99 3.25
N LEU A 213 6.15 -19.51 3.06
CA LEU A 213 6.73 -19.92 1.78
C LEU A 213 7.02 -21.42 1.80
N GLY A 214 6.53 -22.12 0.78
CA GLY A 214 6.72 -23.56 0.61
C GLY A 214 5.52 -24.38 1.09
N GLU A 215 4.46 -23.73 1.56
CA GLU A 215 3.24 -24.33 2.08
C GLU A 215 2.57 -25.31 1.12
N TYR A 216 2.72 -25.12 -0.20
CA TYR A 216 2.19 -26.03 -1.22
C TYR A 216 2.66 -27.48 -1.01
N ASN A 217 3.93 -27.66 -0.64
CA ASN A 217 4.53 -28.98 -0.41
C ASN A 217 4.17 -29.58 0.96
N LEU A 218 3.44 -28.85 1.82
CA LEU A 218 2.86 -29.44 3.04
C LEU A 218 1.66 -30.33 2.73
N VAL A 219 0.86 -29.93 1.75
CA VAL A 219 -0.41 -30.56 1.36
C VAL A 219 -0.26 -31.51 0.17
N SER A 220 0.69 -31.24 -0.73
CA SER A 220 0.96 -32.08 -1.91
C SER A 220 2.00 -33.18 -1.60
N ASP A 221 1.68 -34.43 -1.96
CA ASP A 221 2.59 -35.59 -1.83
C ASP A 221 3.68 -35.67 -2.93
N LYS A 222 3.77 -34.68 -3.82
CA LYS A 222 4.71 -34.69 -4.96
C LYS A 222 6.06 -34.08 -4.61
N ASP A 223 7.14 -34.87 -4.75
CA ASP A 223 8.59 -34.58 -4.91
C ASP A 223 9.22 -33.30 -4.30
N TYR A 224 8.56 -32.61 -3.37
CA TYR A 224 8.98 -31.36 -2.74
C TYR A 224 9.42 -30.27 -3.72
N THR A 225 8.95 -30.33 -4.97
CA THR A 225 9.43 -29.44 -6.02
C THR A 225 8.80 -28.06 -5.89
N ALA A 226 9.63 -27.02 -5.84
CA ALA A 226 9.18 -25.64 -5.78
C ALA A 226 8.42 -25.25 -7.06
N THR A 227 7.21 -24.75 -6.91
CA THR A 227 6.36 -24.32 -8.04
C THR A 227 6.71 -22.93 -8.56
N ALA A 228 7.43 -22.13 -7.78
CA ALA A 228 7.86 -20.77 -8.09
C ALA A 228 9.24 -20.45 -7.48
N SER A 229 9.89 -19.41 -8.01
CA SER A 229 11.12 -18.85 -7.45
C SER A 229 10.78 -17.80 -6.39
N ALA A 230 11.60 -17.70 -5.36
CA ALA A 230 11.44 -16.75 -4.25
C ALA A 230 12.74 -15.96 -4.05
N LYS A 231 12.64 -14.63 -4.09
CA LYS A 231 13.77 -13.71 -3.97
C LYS A 231 13.54 -12.68 -2.87
N ALA A 232 14.53 -12.46 -2.02
CA ALA A 232 14.50 -11.43 -1.00
C ALA A 232 14.53 -10.03 -1.66
N LEU A 233 13.51 -9.21 -1.45
CA LEU A 233 13.42 -7.83 -1.97
C LEU A 233 13.93 -6.80 -0.96
N SER A 234 14.04 -7.20 0.30
CA SER A 234 14.70 -6.49 1.40
C SER A 234 15.64 -7.46 2.14
N THR A 235 16.29 -7.00 3.21
CA THR A 235 16.79 -7.95 4.23
C THR A 235 15.60 -8.71 4.80
N VAL A 236 15.68 -10.04 4.84
CA VAL A 236 14.62 -10.94 5.28
C VAL A 236 15.14 -11.82 6.40
N GLU A 237 14.39 -11.93 7.48
CA GLU A 237 14.55 -12.97 8.48
C GLU A 237 13.44 -13.99 8.33
N ALA A 238 13.76 -15.27 8.28
CA ALA A 238 12.78 -16.35 8.19
C ALA A 238 13.07 -17.44 9.22
N LEU A 239 12.02 -18.00 9.81
CA LEU A 239 12.08 -19.23 10.59
C LEU A 239 11.87 -20.42 9.66
N LEU A 240 12.83 -21.34 9.65
CA LEU A 240 12.83 -22.51 8.80
C LEU A 240 12.41 -23.72 9.63
N ILE A 241 11.47 -24.50 9.11
CA ILE A 241 11.05 -25.77 9.71
C ILE A 241 10.94 -26.85 8.64
N PRO A 242 11.45 -28.08 8.87
CA PRO A 242 11.25 -29.18 7.94
C PRO A 242 9.76 -29.51 7.79
N HIS A 243 9.32 -29.86 6.59
CA HIS A 243 7.89 -30.15 6.36
C HIS A 243 7.37 -31.28 7.24
N GLU A 244 8.14 -32.35 7.43
CA GLU A 244 7.68 -33.49 8.23
C GLU A 244 7.53 -33.10 9.71
N THR A 245 8.44 -32.28 10.22
CA THR A 245 8.35 -31.69 11.56
C THR A 245 7.09 -30.84 11.70
N PHE A 246 6.81 -29.99 10.71
CA PHE A 246 5.61 -29.17 10.72
C PHE A 246 4.32 -29.99 10.58
N ARG A 247 4.32 -31.06 9.77
CA ARG A 247 3.21 -32.02 9.70
C ARG A 247 2.97 -32.73 11.02
N GLN A 248 4.02 -33.02 11.79
CA GLN A 248 3.85 -33.56 13.15
C GLN A 248 3.17 -32.55 14.07
N ILE A 249 3.56 -31.28 14.03
CA ILE A 249 2.90 -30.19 14.76
C ILE A 249 1.43 -30.09 14.36
N MET A 250 1.12 -30.12 13.05
CA MET A 250 -0.27 -30.12 12.55
C MET A 250 -1.10 -31.31 13.07
N ARG A 251 -0.50 -32.50 13.17
CA ARG A 251 -1.17 -33.70 13.71
C ARG A 251 -1.38 -33.62 15.22
N GLN A 252 -0.45 -33.01 15.95
CA GLN A 252 -0.52 -32.84 17.40
C GLN A 252 -1.47 -31.70 17.81
N HIS A 253 -1.55 -30.65 17.00
CA HIS A 253 -2.35 -29.45 17.24
C HIS A 253 -3.27 -29.18 16.05
N PRO A 254 -4.51 -29.72 16.05
CA PRO A 254 -5.48 -29.51 14.97
C PRO A 254 -5.84 -28.03 14.71
N SER A 255 -5.69 -27.16 15.70
CA SER A 255 -5.88 -25.71 15.57
C SER A 255 -4.93 -25.10 14.54
N VAL A 256 -3.65 -25.50 14.55
CA VAL A 256 -2.65 -25.09 13.55
C VAL A 256 -3.03 -25.57 12.16
N THR A 257 -3.59 -26.78 12.05
CA THR A 257 -4.10 -27.31 10.77
C THR A 257 -5.25 -26.45 10.23
N TRP A 258 -6.18 -26.05 11.10
CA TRP A 258 -7.26 -25.16 10.69
C TRP A 258 -6.77 -23.77 10.30
N GLY A 259 -5.80 -23.21 11.03
CA GLY A 259 -5.20 -21.92 10.68
C GLY A 259 -4.55 -21.91 9.30
N ILE A 260 -3.88 -23.00 8.90
CA ILE A 260 -3.32 -23.14 7.54
C ILE A 260 -4.43 -23.21 6.50
N ALA A 261 -5.46 -24.01 6.75
CA ALA A 261 -6.57 -24.15 5.82
C ALA A 261 -7.29 -22.81 5.61
N ASP A 262 -7.57 -22.07 6.69
CA ASP A 262 -8.16 -20.73 6.59
C ASP A 262 -7.24 -19.77 5.84
N MET A 263 -5.95 -19.73 6.16
CA MET A 263 -4.96 -18.92 5.43
C MET A 263 -4.95 -19.23 3.92
N LEU A 264 -4.98 -20.51 3.54
CA LEU A 264 -5.01 -20.93 2.13
C LEU A 264 -6.34 -20.57 1.46
N VAL A 265 -7.48 -20.70 2.15
CA VAL A 265 -8.79 -20.30 1.64
C VAL A 265 -8.84 -18.78 1.44
N GLN A 266 -8.37 -17.99 2.41
CA GLN A 266 -8.28 -16.53 2.27
C GLN A 266 -7.38 -16.14 1.10
N ARG A 267 -6.23 -16.82 0.92
CA ARG A 267 -5.38 -16.61 -0.26
C ARG A 267 -6.12 -16.94 -1.56
N LEU A 268 -6.86 -18.05 -1.63
CA LEU A 268 -7.65 -18.42 -2.82
C LEU A 268 -8.79 -17.44 -3.11
N VAL A 269 -9.47 -16.95 -2.07
CA VAL A 269 -10.55 -15.95 -2.21
C VAL A 269 -9.97 -14.62 -2.69
N ASN A 270 -8.83 -14.19 -2.13
CA ASN A 270 -8.15 -12.97 -2.54
C ASN A 270 -7.45 -13.09 -3.90
N GLN A 271 -7.14 -14.31 -4.35
CA GLN A 271 -6.57 -14.59 -5.68
C GLN A 271 -7.63 -14.87 -6.75
N GLN A 272 -8.94 -14.79 -6.44
CA GLN A 272 -9.95 -14.82 -7.49
C GLN A 272 -9.78 -13.55 -8.34
N PRO A 273 -9.33 -13.66 -9.61
CA PRO A 273 -9.31 -12.50 -10.46
C PRO A 273 -10.73 -11.96 -10.55
N LYS A 274 -10.90 -10.64 -10.34
CA LYS A 274 -12.07 -9.94 -10.88
C LYS A 274 -12.27 -10.45 -12.31
N ARG A 275 -13.52 -10.81 -12.65
CA ARG A 275 -13.93 -11.19 -14.01
C ARG A 275 -13.18 -10.35 -15.03
N ALA A 276 -12.60 -11.01 -16.03
CA ALA A 276 -11.71 -10.49 -17.07
C ALA A 276 -12.28 -9.34 -17.95
N ASP A 277 -13.37 -8.67 -17.57
CA ASP A 277 -14.02 -7.60 -18.33
C ASP A 277 -13.86 -6.19 -17.71
N SER A 278 -13.15 -6.00 -16.61
CA SER A 278 -12.79 -4.64 -16.14
C SER A 278 -11.40 -4.59 -15.52
N ALA A 279 -10.37 -4.38 -16.34
CA ALA A 279 -9.06 -3.96 -15.85
C ALA A 279 -9.23 -2.66 -15.04
N THR A 280 -8.64 -2.61 -13.85
CA THR A 280 -8.69 -1.42 -13.00
C THR A 280 -7.97 -0.28 -13.71
N ARG A 281 -8.65 0.86 -13.82
CA ARG A 281 -8.12 2.06 -14.48
C ARG A 281 -7.32 2.89 -13.49
N LEU A 282 -6.09 3.23 -13.84
CA LEU A 282 -5.24 4.12 -13.05
C LEU A 282 -5.18 5.50 -13.69
N SER A 283 -5.73 6.50 -13.01
CA SER A 283 -5.60 7.92 -13.34
C SER A 283 -4.62 8.58 -12.37
N VAL A 284 -3.49 9.06 -12.89
CA VAL A 284 -2.48 9.77 -12.12
C VAL A 284 -2.69 11.27 -12.26
N VAL A 285 -2.80 11.98 -11.15
CA VAL A 285 -2.99 13.45 -11.13
C VAL A 285 -1.71 14.08 -10.62
N VAL A 286 -1.05 14.89 -11.46
CA VAL A 286 0.21 15.55 -11.13
C VAL A 286 -0.02 17.04 -11.00
N GLY A 287 0.36 17.59 -9.85
CA GLY A 287 0.51 19.04 -9.71
C GLY A 287 1.95 19.44 -9.99
N VAL A 288 2.20 20.15 -11.08
CA VAL A 288 3.57 20.58 -11.45
C VAL A 288 4.12 21.53 -10.38
N GLN A 289 3.31 22.52 -10.00
CA GLN A 289 3.59 23.43 -8.89
C GLN A 289 2.84 23.04 -7.59
N PRO A 290 3.34 23.45 -6.41
CA PRO A 290 2.61 23.30 -5.16
C PRO A 290 1.28 24.08 -5.13
N LEU A 291 0.31 23.58 -4.37
CA LEU A 291 -0.95 24.28 -4.04
C LEU A 291 -1.86 24.65 -5.23
N ILE A 292 -1.67 24.05 -6.40
CA ILE A 292 -2.52 24.28 -7.59
C ILE A 292 -3.79 23.40 -7.63
N GLY A 293 -4.25 22.90 -6.48
CA GLY A 293 -5.51 22.17 -6.40
C GLY A 293 -5.48 20.69 -6.80
N ARG A 294 -4.30 20.06 -6.94
CA ARG A 294 -4.16 18.62 -7.24
C ARG A 294 -5.10 17.74 -6.43
N THR A 295 -5.19 18.00 -5.13
CA THR A 295 -6.00 17.18 -4.22
C THR A 295 -7.49 17.28 -4.52
N ILE A 296 -7.98 18.49 -4.77
CA ILE A 296 -9.38 18.76 -5.12
C ILE A 296 -9.72 18.20 -6.51
N VAL A 297 -8.84 18.36 -7.49
CA VAL A 297 -9.06 17.81 -8.83
C VAL A 297 -9.05 16.27 -8.81
N GLY A 298 -8.09 15.66 -8.09
CA GLY A 298 -8.00 14.21 -7.97
C GLY A 298 -9.19 13.61 -7.24
N SER A 299 -9.62 14.20 -6.14
CA SER A 299 -10.80 13.74 -5.42
C SER A 299 -12.08 13.92 -6.22
N GLN A 300 -12.25 15.06 -6.89
CA GLN A 300 -13.41 15.29 -7.74
C GLN A 300 -13.44 14.33 -8.93
N LEU A 301 -12.27 13.98 -9.48
CA LEU A 301 -12.17 13.00 -10.55
C LEU A 301 -12.58 11.61 -10.04
N ALA A 302 -12.15 11.22 -8.84
CA ALA A 302 -12.57 9.98 -8.20
C ALA A 302 -14.08 9.95 -7.97
N ALA A 303 -14.67 11.05 -7.47
CA ALA A 303 -16.12 11.17 -7.30
C ALA A 303 -16.89 11.01 -8.62
N MET A 304 -16.42 11.64 -9.71
CA MET A 304 -17.05 11.52 -11.02
C MET A 304 -16.96 10.10 -11.58
N LEU A 305 -15.80 9.45 -11.43
CA LEU A 305 -15.61 8.06 -11.84
C LEU A 305 -16.36 7.06 -10.94
N GLY A 306 -16.61 7.44 -9.68
CA GLY A 306 -17.34 6.72 -8.64
C GLY A 306 -18.83 6.52 -8.93
N ARG A 307 -19.42 7.39 -9.76
CA ARG A 307 -20.85 7.34 -10.12
C ARG A 307 -21.22 6.08 -10.89
N ASP A 308 -20.34 5.63 -11.78
CA ASP A 308 -20.58 4.49 -12.66
C ASP A 308 -19.93 3.19 -12.13
N ASN A 309 -18.78 3.29 -11.47
CA ASN A 309 -18.06 2.13 -10.90
C ASN A 309 -17.33 2.51 -9.62
N THR A 310 -16.98 1.52 -8.79
CA THR A 310 -16.19 1.73 -7.56
C THR A 310 -14.91 2.53 -7.84
N ALA A 311 -14.74 3.65 -7.13
CA ALA A 311 -13.57 4.52 -7.26
C ALA A 311 -12.90 4.76 -5.91
N VAL A 312 -11.59 5.02 -5.94
CA VAL A 312 -10.82 5.42 -4.77
C VAL A 312 -9.85 6.55 -5.10
N TYR A 313 -9.67 7.45 -4.13
CA TYR A 313 -8.69 8.52 -4.20
C TYR A 313 -7.59 8.33 -3.13
N THR A 314 -6.34 8.58 -3.50
CA THR A 314 -5.22 8.63 -2.55
C THR A 314 -4.10 9.56 -3.01
N GLU A 315 -3.24 9.97 -2.08
CA GLU A 315 -2.11 10.89 -2.31
C GLU A 315 -0.79 10.19 -2.00
N TYR A 316 0.11 10.24 -2.96
CA TYR A 316 1.49 9.79 -2.81
C TYR A 316 2.42 10.98 -2.59
N PRO A 317 3.43 10.90 -1.70
CA PRO A 317 3.59 9.97 -0.57
C PRO A 317 2.88 10.46 0.72
N SER A 318 2.04 11.50 0.63
CA SER A 318 1.56 12.23 1.82
C SER A 318 0.06 12.03 2.06
N ALA A 319 -0.26 10.99 2.82
CA ALA A 319 -1.61 10.75 3.32
C ALA A 319 -2.10 11.86 4.29
N GLN A 320 -1.19 12.50 5.03
CA GLN A 320 -1.51 13.62 5.93
C GLN A 320 -2.22 14.79 5.24
N LYS A 321 -1.95 14.99 3.96
CA LYS A 321 -2.62 16.02 3.18
C LYS A 321 -4.10 15.70 2.98
N LEU A 322 -4.44 14.43 2.80
CA LEU A 322 -5.84 13.97 2.69
C LEU A 322 -6.60 14.22 3.99
N ILE A 323 -6.05 13.78 5.12
CA ILE A 323 -6.65 13.95 6.45
C ILE A 323 -7.04 15.41 6.67
N LYS A 324 -6.13 16.34 6.35
CA LYS A 324 -6.35 17.77 6.51
C LYS A 324 -7.37 18.35 5.52
N THR A 325 -7.43 17.82 4.29
CA THR A 325 -8.36 18.28 3.26
C THR A 325 -9.79 17.81 3.51
N PHE A 326 -9.95 16.57 3.98
CA PHE A 326 -11.25 15.94 4.20
C PHE A 326 -11.73 16.04 5.65
N TYR A 327 -10.95 16.67 6.54
CA TYR A 327 -11.26 16.77 7.97
C TYR A 327 -11.57 15.41 8.60
N LEU A 328 -10.84 14.37 8.18
CA LEU A 328 -11.04 13.01 8.66
C LEU A 328 -10.44 12.88 10.05
N ASP A 329 -11.22 12.34 10.99
CA ASP A 329 -10.71 11.94 12.29
C ASP A 329 -9.79 10.74 12.07
N TYR A 330 -8.49 10.94 12.23
CA TYR A 330 -7.48 9.93 11.95
C TYR A 330 -7.46 8.88 13.07
N ASP A 331 -8.05 7.73 12.80
CA ASP A 331 -7.84 6.49 13.54
C ASP A 331 -6.74 5.65 12.87
N GLU A 332 -5.79 5.12 13.65
CA GLU A 332 -4.70 4.28 13.11
C GLU A 332 -5.20 2.92 12.60
N GLU A 333 -6.40 2.50 12.98
CA GLU A 333 -7.00 1.24 12.53
C GLU A 333 -7.72 1.35 11.17
N GLU A 334 -8.11 2.55 10.73
CA GLU A 334 -8.89 2.74 9.51
C GLU A 334 -8.03 3.09 8.28
N ASP A 335 -7.85 2.10 7.40
CA ASP A 335 -7.12 2.27 6.13
C ASP A 335 -7.93 3.02 5.05
N PHE A 336 -9.26 3.09 5.19
CA PHE A 336 -10.20 3.57 4.17
C PHE A 336 -11.36 4.35 4.78
N TYR A 337 -11.76 5.43 4.10
CA TYR A 337 -12.90 6.27 4.47
C TYR A 337 -13.83 6.42 3.27
N SER A 338 -15.12 6.09 3.42
CA SER A 338 -16.10 6.25 2.34
C SER A 338 -16.67 7.66 2.31
N GLU A 339 -16.57 8.32 1.17
CA GLU A 339 -17.15 9.65 0.95
C GLU A 339 -18.59 9.55 0.41
N GLN A 340 -19.41 10.55 0.73
CA GLN A 340 -20.83 10.60 0.31
C GLN A 340 -21.00 10.68 -1.21
N ASP A 341 -19.97 11.13 -1.93
CA ASP A 341 -19.97 11.32 -3.38
C ASP A 341 -19.59 10.06 -4.19
N GLY A 342 -19.60 8.88 -3.55
CA GLY A 342 -19.50 7.59 -4.25
C GLY A 342 -18.08 7.07 -4.51
N PHE A 343 -17.09 7.55 -3.76
CA PHE A 343 -15.71 7.06 -3.82
C PHE A 343 -15.15 6.86 -2.41
N ASP A 344 -14.13 6.02 -2.28
CA ASP A 344 -13.40 5.84 -1.02
C ASP A 344 -12.09 6.67 -1.02
N VAL A 345 -11.63 7.11 0.15
CA VAL A 345 -10.31 7.72 0.36
C VAL A 345 -9.42 6.70 1.07
N ALA A 346 -8.27 6.38 0.48
CA ALA A 346 -7.31 5.45 1.09
C ALA A 346 -6.17 6.23 1.77
N ILE A 347 -5.99 6.01 3.09
CA ILE A 347 -5.02 6.73 3.96
C ILE A 347 -3.94 5.77 4.49
N SER A 348 -3.83 4.58 3.88
CA SER A 348 -3.08 3.48 4.48
C SER A 348 -1.60 3.80 4.75
N ASN A 349 -1.22 3.61 6.01
CA ASN A 349 0.18 3.61 6.48
C ASN A 349 0.70 2.18 6.51
N PHE A 350 0.91 1.57 5.35
CA PHE A 350 1.49 0.24 5.31
C PHE A 350 2.90 0.24 5.89
N ALA A 351 3.07 -0.50 6.98
CA ALA A 351 4.34 -1.01 7.49
C ALA A 351 5.50 0.02 7.43
N PRO A 352 5.68 0.86 8.47
CA PRO A 352 6.60 2.00 8.44
C PRO A 352 8.04 1.64 8.02
N ALA A 353 8.47 0.40 8.24
CA ALA A 353 9.80 -0.12 7.90
C ALA A 353 10.04 -0.47 6.40
N LEU A 354 9.01 -0.48 5.54
CA LEU A 354 9.20 -0.85 4.13
C LEU A 354 9.76 0.28 3.25
N PRO A 355 10.55 -0.04 2.19
CA PRO A 355 10.92 0.93 1.17
C PRO A 355 9.69 1.56 0.50
N LEU A 356 9.76 2.85 0.18
CA LEU A 356 8.63 3.61 -0.37
C LEU A 356 8.07 3.02 -1.66
N GLY A 357 8.94 2.62 -2.61
CA GLY A 357 8.50 2.01 -3.86
C GLY A 357 7.69 0.72 -3.65
N LEU A 358 8.08 -0.10 -2.67
CA LEU A 358 7.34 -1.32 -2.34
C LEU A 358 6.00 -1.03 -1.67
N LYS A 359 5.93 -0.02 -0.79
CA LYS A 359 4.66 0.45 -0.22
C LYS A 359 3.70 0.89 -1.31
N VAL A 360 4.19 1.58 -2.34
CA VAL A 360 3.39 2.02 -3.49
C VAL A 360 2.90 0.84 -4.32
N THR A 361 3.76 -0.14 -4.59
CA THR A 361 3.36 -1.36 -5.29
C THR A 361 2.27 -2.10 -4.53
N MET A 362 2.45 -2.33 -3.22
CA MET A 362 1.47 -3.01 -2.39
C MET A 362 0.15 -2.24 -2.26
N LEU A 363 0.22 -0.92 -2.12
CA LEU A 363 -0.96 -0.05 -2.13
C LEU A 363 -1.70 -0.18 -3.46
N TYR A 364 -0.99 -0.07 -4.59
CA TYR A 364 -1.58 -0.21 -5.92
C TYR A 364 -2.30 -1.55 -6.08
N GLU A 365 -1.66 -2.68 -5.77
CA GLU A 365 -2.26 -4.02 -5.89
C GLU A 365 -3.53 -4.15 -5.03
N ARG A 366 -3.47 -3.74 -3.75
CA ARG A 366 -4.65 -3.79 -2.85
C ARG A 366 -5.79 -2.93 -3.38
N LEU A 367 -5.48 -1.74 -3.92
CA LEU A 367 -6.48 -0.86 -4.48
C LEU A 367 -7.02 -1.37 -5.81
N SER A 368 -6.18 -1.96 -6.66
CA SER A 368 -6.61 -2.51 -7.94
C SER A 368 -7.55 -3.70 -7.78
N ASP A 369 -7.36 -4.49 -6.73
CA ASP A 369 -8.25 -5.61 -6.41
C ASP A 369 -9.66 -5.13 -6.01
N LYS A 370 -9.76 -4.02 -5.25
CA LYS A 370 -11.05 -3.55 -4.72
C LYS A 370 -11.77 -2.58 -5.67
N TYR A 371 -11.08 -1.63 -6.29
CA TYR A 371 -11.71 -0.56 -7.07
C TYR A 371 -11.56 -0.77 -8.57
N ALA A 372 -12.48 -0.19 -9.35
CA ALA A 372 -12.44 -0.21 -10.82
C ALA A 372 -11.75 1.05 -11.37
N ASN A 373 -11.82 2.16 -10.62
CA ASN A 373 -11.12 3.40 -10.92
C ASN A 373 -10.23 3.77 -9.72
N LEU A 374 -8.94 3.95 -9.97
CA LEU A 374 -7.95 4.36 -9.00
C LEU A 374 -7.40 5.72 -9.39
N VAL A 375 -7.61 6.72 -8.55
CA VAL A 375 -7.07 8.07 -8.76
C VAL A 375 -5.98 8.35 -7.74
N ILE A 376 -4.75 8.57 -8.22
CA ILE A 376 -3.60 8.82 -7.35
C ILE A 376 -2.98 10.18 -7.65
N GLY A 377 -2.92 11.04 -6.63
CA GLY A 377 -2.14 12.27 -6.68
C GLY A 377 -0.66 12.00 -6.49
N ILE A 378 0.20 12.41 -7.43
CA ILE A 378 1.67 12.34 -7.27
C ILE A 378 2.30 13.73 -7.38
N PRO A 379 3.45 14.00 -6.72
CA PRO A 379 4.19 15.24 -6.88
C PRO A 379 4.97 15.27 -8.21
N SER A 380 5.37 16.46 -8.63
CA SER A 380 6.26 16.65 -9.79
C SER A 380 7.68 16.13 -9.58
N ARG A 381 8.07 15.84 -8.33
CA ARG A 381 9.32 15.13 -8.03
C ARG A 381 9.10 13.63 -8.13
N LEU A 382 9.72 13.02 -9.13
CA LEU A 382 9.64 11.58 -9.38
C LEU A 382 10.70 10.83 -8.56
N ASP A 383 10.25 9.78 -7.90
CA ASP A 383 11.04 8.69 -7.33
C ASP A 383 10.55 7.34 -7.90
N ASP A 384 11.16 6.24 -7.49
CA ASP A 384 10.86 4.90 -8.03
C ASP A 384 9.37 4.52 -7.88
N GLY A 385 8.71 4.98 -6.81
CA GLY A 385 7.28 4.74 -6.59
C GLY A 385 6.40 5.54 -7.54
N ALA A 386 6.71 6.82 -7.76
CA ALA A 386 6.00 7.64 -8.75
C ALA A 386 6.19 7.08 -10.17
N VAL A 387 7.40 6.61 -10.51
CA VAL A 387 7.67 5.98 -11.81
C VAL A 387 6.86 4.71 -11.99
N TYR A 388 6.81 3.84 -10.97
CA TYR A 388 5.99 2.62 -10.99
C TYR A 388 4.51 2.91 -11.31
N LEU A 389 3.95 3.98 -10.75
CA LEU A 389 2.58 4.40 -11.01
C LEU A 389 2.40 4.95 -12.43
N LEU A 390 3.36 5.74 -12.93
CA LEU A 390 3.32 6.28 -14.29
C LEU A 390 3.37 5.18 -15.36
N GLU A 391 4.19 4.14 -15.15
CA GLU A 391 4.30 2.98 -16.05
C GLU A 391 2.98 2.20 -16.19
N ARG A 392 2.10 2.30 -15.19
CA ARG A 392 0.78 1.64 -15.16
C ARG A 392 -0.37 2.59 -15.42
N ALA A 393 -0.10 3.89 -15.53
CA ALA A 393 -1.13 4.89 -15.69
C ALA A 393 -1.80 4.71 -17.05
N ASP A 394 -3.10 4.49 -17.05
CA ASP A 394 -3.90 4.61 -18.27
C ASP A 394 -4.03 6.09 -18.64
N GLN A 395 -3.92 6.98 -17.65
CA GLN A 395 -4.24 8.40 -17.80
C GLN A 395 -3.38 9.24 -16.86
N VAL A 396 -2.87 10.36 -17.36
CA VAL A 396 -2.12 11.34 -16.58
C VAL A 396 -2.75 12.72 -16.76
N VAL A 397 -3.24 13.31 -15.68
CA VAL A 397 -3.73 14.70 -15.66
C VAL A 397 -2.62 15.59 -15.10
N LEU A 398 -2.02 16.41 -15.96
CA LEU A 398 -1.01 17.40 -15.60
C LEU A 398 -1.69 18.73 -15.29
N LEU A 399 -1.58 19.18 -14.04
CA LEU A 399 -2.07 20.47 -13.60
C LEU A 399 -0.94 21.49 -13.59
N SER A 400 -1.20 22.65 -14.15
CA SER A 400 -0.30 23.82 -14.10
C SER A 400 -1.11 25.11 -14.07
N THR A 401 -0.46 26.20 -13.67
CA THR A 401 -0.97 27.57 -13.88
C THR A 401 -0.66 28.04 -15.32
N PRO A 402 -1.37 29.07 -15.83
CA PRO A 402 -1.23 29.53 -17.22
C PRO A 402 -0.01 30.42 -17.48
N ASP A 403 0.73 30.84 -16.44
CA ASP A 403 1.92 31.66 -16.62
C ASP A 403 3.02 30.92 -17.40
N GLU A 404 3.81 31.67 -18.16
CA GLU A 404 4.77 31.11 -19.11
C GLU A 404 5.83 30.22 -18.43
N GLU A 405 6.32 30.63 -17.26
CA GLU A 405 7.31 29.86 -16.49
C GLU A 405 6.73 28.51 -16.03
N SER A 406 5.59 28.53 -15.35
CA SER A 406 4.93 27.30 -14.88
C SER A 406 4.51 26.38 -16.03
N TRP A 407 4.08 26.96 -17.15
CA TRP A 407 3.69 26.17 -18.33
C TRP A 407 4.90 25.53 -19.02
N GLN A 408 6.03 26.23 -19.11
CA GLN A 408 7.28 25.64 -19.59
C GLN A 408 7.74 24.49 -18.68
N GLU A 409 7.59 24.62 -17.36
CA GLU A 409 7.85 23.51 -16.43
C GLU A 409 6.92 22.32 -16.68
N ALA A 410 5.65 22.56 -16.98
CA ALA A 410 4.68 21.51 -17.28
C ALA A 410 5.03 20.76 -18.58
N GLU A 411 5.42 21.48 -19.64
CA GLU A 411 5.89 20.89 -20.90
C GLU A 411 7.19 20.10 -20.70
N ALA A 412 8.16 20.65 -19.95
CA ALA A 412 9.40 19.95 -19.61
C ALA A 412 9.12 18.69 -18.78
N PHE A 413 8.17 18.75 -17.84
CA PHE A 413 7.75 17.61 -17.05
C PHE A 413 7.05 16.54 -17.90
N GLN A 414 6.18 16.93 -18.84
CA GLN A 414 5.57 16.02 -19.79
C GLN A 414 6.63 15.27 -20.62
N GLN A 415 7.65 15.98 -21.12
CA GLN A 415 8.76 15.36 -21.84
C GLN A 415 9.56 14.39 -20.95
N LYS A 416 9.76 14.76 -19.68
CA LYS A 416 10.47 13.94 -18.69
C LYS A 416 9.73 12.64 -18.36
N ILE A 417 8.40 12.65 -18.28
CA ILE A 417 7.62 11.44 -17.95
C ILE A 417 7.38 10.54 -19.17
N ARG A 418 7.48 11.08 -20.39
CA ARG A 418 7.20 10.35 -21.64
C ARG A 418 7.83 8.95 -21.74
N PRO A 419 9.08 8.70 -21.32
CA PRO A 419 9.68 7.36 -21.37
C PRO A 419 9.00 6.33 -20.46
N TYR A 420 8.30 6.78 -19.42
CA TYR A 420 7.59 5.94 -18.46
C TYR A 420 6.12 5.77 -18.80
N LEU A 421 5.62 6.35 -19.89
CA LEU A 421 4.22 6.22 -20.30
C LEU A 421 4.10 5.24 -21.46
N HIS A 422 3.01 4.46 -21.48
CA HIS A 422 2.75 3.59 -22.62
C HIS A 422 2.26 4.44 -23.82
N PRO A 423 2.96 4.44 -24.96
CA PRO A 423 2.74 5.42 -26.03
C PRO A 423 1.35 5.36 -26.66
N GLU A 424 0.70 4.20 -26.65
CA GLU A 424 -0.63 3.98 -27.27
C GLU A 424 -1.76 3.84 -26.27
N ARG A 425 -1.45 3.72 -24.97
CA ARG A 425 -2.44 3.41 -23.93
C ARG A 425 -2.63 4.56 -22.95
N THR A 426 -1.57 5.33 -22.69
CA THR A 426 -1.61 6.39 -21.69
C THR A 426 -2.04 7.72 -22.30
N ALA A 427 -3.22 8.22 -21.91
CA ALA A 427 -3.66 9.56 -22.28
C ALA A 427 -3.06 10.61 -21.35
N VAL A 428 -2.43 11.65 -21.90
CA VAL A 428 -1.96 12.82 -21.12
C VAL A 428 -2.91 13.98 -21.36
N ILE A 429 -3.50 14.50 -20.29
CA ILE A 429 -4.38 15.66 -20.30
C ILE A 429 -3.70 16.81 -19.57
N LYS A 430 -3.64 17.98 -20.21
CA LYS A 430 -3.12 19.21 -19.61
C LYS A 430 -4.25 20.11 -19.14
N LEU A 431 -4.37 20.26 -17.83
CA LEU A 431 -5.36 21.08 -17.17
C LEU A 431 -4.72 22.36 -16.63
N VAL A 432 -5.15 23.51 -17.14
CA VAL A 432 -4.80 24.81 -16.58
C VAL A 432 -5.70 25.09 -15.39
N ASN A 433 -5.12 25.47 -14.24
CA ASN A 433 -5.87 25.95 -13.10
C ASN A 433 -5.51 27.39 -12.76
N ARG A 434 -6.48 28.30 -12.90
CA ARG A 434 -6.34 29.70 -12.49
C ARG A 434 -6.61 29.83 -11.00
N CYS A 435 -5.76 29.24 -10.17
CA CYS A 435 -5.97 29.17 -8.72
C CYS A 435 -5.84 30.52 -7.99
N ARG A 436 -5.46 31.60 -8.69
CA ARG A 436 -5.28 32.95 -8.15
C ARG A 436 -5.95 33.99 -9.07
N PRO A 437 -6.46 35.10 -8.50
CA PRO A 437 -7.13 36.14 -9.28
C PRO A 437 -6.20 36.79 -10.31
N GLU A 438 -4.90 36.91 -9.99
CA GLU A 438 -3.86 37.44 -10.88
C GLU A 438 -3.70 36.62 -12.17
N LEU A 439 -4.05 35.34 -12.11
CA LEU A 439 -3.96 34.44 -13.24
C LEU A 439 -5.22 34.49 -14.12
N ALA A 440 -6.27 35.25 -13.76
CA ALA A 440 -7.53 35.28 -14.49
C ALA A 440 -7.39 35.78 -15.94
N GLU A 441 -6.53 36.77 -16.17
CA GLU A 441 -6.40 37.46 -17.45
C GLU A 441 -5.28 36.91 -18.36
N ILE A 442 -4.50 35.93 -17.89
CA ILE A 442 -3.41 35.36 -18.67
C ILE A 442 -3.98 34.54 -19.84
N PRO A 443 -3.49 34.68 -21.09
CA PRO A 443 -3.98 33.88 -22.21
C PRO A 443 -3.82 32.37 -21.96
N LEU A 444 -4.81 31.58 -22.39
CA LEU A 444 -4.72 30.13 -22.29
C LEU A 444 -3.60 29.61 -23.22
N PRO A 445 -2.66 28.80 -22.71
CA PRO A 445 -1.64 28.17 -23.56
C PRO A 445 -2.28 27.30 -24.65
N GLN A 446 -1.75 27.35 -25.88
CA GLN A 446 -2.32 26.62 -27.02
C GLN A 446 -2.35 25.09 -26.83
N SER A 447 -1.43 24.56 -26.02
CA SER A 447 -1.33 23.14 -25.75
C SER A 447 -2.21 22.68 -24.58
N ALA A 448 -2.97 23.57 -23.94
CA ALA A 448 -3.88 23.19 -22.84
C ALA A 448 -5.12 22.45 -23.37
N ASP A 449 -5.50 21.37 -22.70
CA ASP A 449 -6.70 20.60 -23.03
C ASP A 449 -7.96 21.16 -22.35
N PHE A 450 -7.80 21.62 -21.11
CA PHE A 450 -8.89 22.09 -20.26
C PHE A 450 -8.44 23.27 -19.41
N GLU A 451 -9.42 24.04 -18.92
CA GLU A 451 -9.20 25.23 -18.11
C GLU A 451 -10.17 25.26 -16.93
N LEU A 452 -9.64 25.40 -15.72
CA LEU A 452 -10.39 25.76 -14.53
C LEU A 452 -10.32 27.29 -14.35
N PRO A 453 -11.46 28.00 -14.44
CA PRO A 453 -11.50 29.43 -14.20
C PRO A 453 -11.23 29.73 -12.72
N TYR A 454 -10.77 30.95 -12.44
CA TYR A 454 -10.55 31.38 -11.07
C TYR A 454 -11.87 31.34 -10.30
N THR A 455 -11.91 30.53 -9.25
CA THR A 455 -13.03 30.44 -8.32
C THR A 455 -12.56 30.85 -6.93
N PRO A 456 -13.18 31.87 -6.30
CA PRO A 456 -12.82 32.28 -4.95
C PRO A 456 -13.02 31.17 -3.92
N ASP A 457 -14.04 30.33 -4.13
CA ASP A 457 -14.32 29.13 -3.36
C ASP A 457 -13.86 27.89 -4.13
N PHE A 458 -12.54 27.69 -4.19
CA PHE A 458 -11.95 26.53 -4.85
C PHE A 458 -12.10 25.30 -3.95
N SER A 459 -13.21 24.58 -4.12
CA SER A 459 -13.59 23.38 -3.36
C SER A 459 -14.19 22.31 -4.27
N MET A 460 -14.41 21.09 -3.75
CA MET A 460 -15.11 20.02 -4.49
C MET A 460 -16.57 20.36 -4.82
N GLN A 461 -17.16 21.30 -4.08
CA GLN A 461 -18.54 21.75 -4.28
C GLN A 461 -18.64 22.86 -5.34
N SER A 462 -17.50 23.39 -5.80
CA SER A 462 -17.46 24.42 -6.85
C SER A 462 -18.01 23.87 -8.16
N ALA A 463 -19.09 24.47 -8.67
CA ALA A 463 -19.70 24.08 -9.94
C ALA A 463 -18.71 24.11 -11.12
N ALA A 464 -17.79 25.08 -11.15
CA ALA A 464 -16.76 25.17 -12.17
C ALA A 464 -15.78 23.98 -12.13
N VAL A 465 -15.41 23.54 -10.93
CA VAL A 465 -14.56 22.35 -10.75
C VAL A 465 -15.32 21.10 -11.18
N GLN A 466 -16.58 20.97 -10.79
CA GLN A 466 -17.40 19.81 -11.16
C GLN A 466 -17.60 19.71 -12.68
N GLU A 467 -17.89 20.81 -13.36
CA GLU A 467 -18.11 20.84 -14.81
C GLU A 467 -16.86 20.44 -15.58
N VAL A 468 -15.71 21.05 -15.27
CA VAL A 468 -14.46 20.77 -15.97
C VAL A 468 -13.97 19.36 -15.67
N VAL A 469 -14.04 18.92 -14.40
CA VAL A 469 -13.63 17.56 -14.03
C VAL A 469 -14.60 16.52 -14.60
N ALA A 470 -15.89 16.82 -14.75
CA ALA A 470 -16.81 15.95 -15.47
C ALA A 470 -16.45 15.84 -16.96
N ALA A 471 -16.06 16.95 -17.62
CA ALA A 471 -15.60 16.91 -19.01
C ALA A 471 -14.30 16.10 -19.16
N ILE A 472 -13.38 16.22 -18.20
CA ILE A 472 -12.18 15.38 -18.11
C ILE A 472 -12.58 13.92 -17.93
N ALA A 473 -13.43 13.60 -16.95
CA ALA A 473 -13.89 12.24 -16.68
C ALA A 473 -14.61 11.63 -17.89
N ASP A 474 -15.40 12.41 -18.63
CA ASP A 474 -16.06 11.97 -19.86
C ASP A 474 -15.03 11.67 -20.96
N ARG A 475 -14.07 12.56 -21.20
CA ARG A 475 -12.97 12.33 -22.16
C ARG A 475 -12.13 11.11 -21.76
N LEU A 476 -11.85 10.95 -20.48
CA LEU A 476 -11.15 9.81 -19.89
C LEU A 476 -12.00 8.53 -19.90
N GLY A 477 -13.32 8.65 -19.94
CA GLY A 477 -14.26 7.55 -20.09
C GLY A 477 -14.30 6.98 -21.51
N ARG A 478 -13.78 7.70 -22.51
CA ARG A 478 -13.67 7.29 -23.92
C ARG A 478 -12.56 6.25 -24.14
N THR A 479 -12.66 5.16 -23.40
CA THR A 479 -11.76 4.01 -23.42
C THR A 479 -12.22 2.93 -24.37
N ASN A 480 -13.44 3.05 -24.90
CA ASN A 480 -13.92 2.08 -25.86
C ASN A 480 -13.53 2.52 -27.25
N GLN A 481 -12.97 1.60 -28.01
CA GLN A 481 -12.63 1.82 -29.39
C GLN A 481 -13.63 1.07 -30.27
N VAL A 482 -14.15 1.76 -31.28
CA VAL A 482 -14.90 1.15 -32.37
C VAL A 482 -14.08 1.32 -33.64
N SER A 483 -13.85 0.21 -34.36
CA SER A 483 -13.20 0.22 -35.66
C SER A 483 -14.12 -0.42 -36.70
N LEU A 484 -14.36 0.27 -37.81
CA LEU A 484 -15.09 -0.24 -38.97
C LEU A 484 -14.08 -0.58 -40.06
N PHE A 485 -14.19 -1.78 -40.63
CA PHE A 485 -13.32 -2.23 -41.71
C PHE A 485 -14.07 -2.07 -43.03
N ILE A 486 -13.59 -1.14 -43.85
CA ILE A 486 -14.17 -0.84 -45.16
C ILE A 486 -13.29 -1.49 -46.23
N PRO A 487 -13.81 -2.47 -46.98
CA PRO A 487 -13.04 -3.16 -48.00
C PRO A 487 -12.73 -2.22 -49.17
N THR A 488 -11.74 -2.57 -49.99
CA THR A 488 -11.50 -1.94 -51.29
C THR A 488 -12.10 -2.74 -52.44
N THR A 489 -12.99 -3.69 -52.15
CA THR A 489 -13.60 -4.62 -53.11
C THR A 489 -15.13 -4.52 -53.11
N VAL A 490 -15.75 -4.93 -54.21
CA VAL A 490 -17.19 -5.13 -54.40
C VAL A 490 -17.42 -6.53 -54.98
N ASP A 491 -18.58 -7.13 -54.74
CA ASP A 491 -18.87 -8.51 -55.15
C ASP A 491 -17.74 -9.48 -54.74
N VAL A 492 -17.30 -9.39 -53.47
CA VAL A 492 -16.24 -10.20 -52.85
C VAL A 492 -14.81 -9.86 -53.27
N ASP A 493 -14.50 -9.66 -54.56
CA ASP A 493 -13.10 -9.58 -55.01
C ASP A 493 -12.76 -8.47 -56.04
N LYS A 494 -13.75 -7.71 -56.51
CA LYS A 494 -13.52 -6.70 -57.56
C LYS A 494 -13.11 -5.36 -56.96
N GLU A 495 -11.92 -4.87 -57.27
CA GLU A 495 -11.44 -3.57 -56.74
C GLU A 495 -12.35 -2.40 -57.15
N ILE A 496 -12.68 -1.55 -56.17
CA ILE A 496 -13.41 -0.29 -56.37
C ILE A 496 -12.79 0.84 -55.55
N ASP A 497 -13.08 2.08 -55.95
CA ASP A 497 -12.76 3.25 -55.13
C ASP A 497 -13.76 3.39 -53.98
N THR A 498 -13.33 3.02 -52.77
CA THR A 498 -14.15 3.14 -51.55
C THR A 498 -13.97 4.44 -50.78
N SER A 499 -13.28 5.44 -51.35
CA SER A 499 -13.05 6.74 -50.69
C SER A 499 -14.32 7.40 -50.15
N ARG A 500 -15.45 7.25 -50.87
CA ARG A 500 -16.75 7.77 -50.44
C ARG A 500 -17.26 7.08 -49.16
N TYR A 501 -17.09 5.77 -49.05
CA TYR A 501 -17.50 5.02 -47.86
C TYR A 501 -16.63 5.37 -46.66
N VAL A 502 -15.32 5.54 -46.87
CA VAL A 502 -14.39 6.00 -45.82
C VAL A 502 -14.77 7.38 -45.31
N GLN A 503 -15.06 8.33 -46.19
CA GLN A 503 -15.50 9.68 -45.79
C GLN A 503 -16.84 9.66 -45.05
N ASN A 504 -17.81 8.88 -45.53
CA ASN A 504 -19.11 8.75 -44.88
C ASN A 504 -18.98 8.10 -43.49
N ALA A 505 -18.13 7.08 -43.33
CA ALA A 505 -17.89 6.43 -42.05
C ALA A 505 -17.15 7.34 -41.07
N LEU A 506 -16.20 8.15 -41.55
CA LEU A 506 -15.54 9.20 -40.75
C LEU A 506 -16.56 10.22 -40.24
N ALA A 507 -17.45 10.70 -41.11
CA ALA A 507 -18.51 11.62 -40.73
C ALA A 507 -19.49 10.99 -39.73
N PHE A 508 -19.94 9.76 -40.00
CA PHE A 508 -20.88 9.02 -39.16
C PHE A 508 -20.33 8.80 -37.74
N LEU A 509 -19.12 8.24 -37.61
CA LEU A 509 -18.50 8.05 -36.30
C LEU A 509 -18.11 9.38 -35.65
N GLY A 510 -17.74 10.39 -36.45
CA GLY A 510 -17.45 11.75 -35.99
C GLY A 510 -18.68 12.43 -35.36
N GLU A 511 -19.86 12.28 -35.96
CA GLU A 511 -21.12 12.80 -35.41
C GLU A 511 -21.54 12.07 -34.13
N LEU A 512 -21.31 10.76 -34.05
CA LEU A 512 -21.69 9.94 -32.89
C LEU A 512 -20.78 10.15 -31.67
N PHE A 513 -19.46 10.29 -31.89
CA PHE A 513 -18.46 10.24 -30.82
C PHE A 513 -17.53 11.46 -30.74
N GLY A 514 -17.74 12.44 -31.62
CA GLY A 514 -17.01 13.71 -31.64
C GLY A 514 -15.69 13.69 -32.42
N GLY A 515 -15.32 12.57 -33.04
CA GLY A 515 -14.14 12.47 -33.91
C GLY A 515 -13.86 11.06 -34.41
N ALA A 516 -13.21 10.93 -35.56
CA ALA A 516 -12.80 9.66 -36.14
C ALA A 516 -11.53 9.82 -36.98
N THR A 517 -10.76 8.74 -37.12
CA THR A 517 -9.56 8.68 -37.96
C THR A 517 -9.61 7.46 -38.88
N SER A 518 -8.88 7.49 -39.99
CA SER A 518 -8.79 6.35 -40.91
C SER A 518 -7.33 5.97 -41.16
N SER A 519 -7.05 4.67 -41.25
CA SER A 519 -5.76 4.14 -41.68
C SER A 519 -5.96 3.00 -42.68
N GLU A 520 -5.01 2.82 -43.60
CA GLU A 520 -5.01 1.68 -44.53
C GLU A 520 -4.35 0.46 -43.86
N ALA A 521 -4.88 -0.73 -44.12
CA ALA A 521 -4.36 -2.00 -43.63
C ALA A 521 -4.57 -3.11 -44.68
N GLN A 522 -3.91 -4.25 -44.47
CA GLN A 522 -4.09 -5.44 -45.28
C GLN A 522 -4.73 -6.53 -44.42
N GLY A 523 -5.90 -7.00 -44.84
CA GLY A 523 -6.68 -8.02 -44.15
C GLY A 523 -6.64 -9.35 -44.91
N VAL A 524 -6.86 -10.44 -44.18
CA VAL A 524 -7.06 -11.77 -44.77
C VAL A 524 -8.29 -12.39 -44.13
N TRP A 525 -9.22 -12.85 -44.95
CA TRP A 525 -10.50 -13.40 -44.54
C TRP A 525 -10.73 -14.75 -45.20
N ASN A 526 -11.57 -15.59 -44.59
CA ASN A 526 -11.97 -16.84 -45.21
C ASN A 526 -13.42 -16.70 -45.68
N SER A 527 -13.62 -16.66 -47.00
CA SER A 527 -14.92 -16.65 -47.66
C SER A 527 -15.40 -18.09 -47.89
N ASP A 528 -16.70 -18.31 -47.74
CA ASP A 528 -17.32 -19.63 -47.98
C ASP A 528 -17.40 -19.95 -49.49
N GLU A 529 -17.42 -18.94 -50.36
CA GLU A 529 -17.45 -19.10 -51.82
C GLU A 529 -16.06 -19.15 -52.47
N VAL A 530 -15.12 -18.32 -52.00
CA VAL A 530 -13.83 -18.07 -52.71
C VAL A 530 -12.61 -18.57 -51.92
N GLY A 531 -12.77 -18.94 -50.65
CA GLY A 531 -11.67 -19.37 -49.77
C GLY A 531 -10.91 -18.20 -49.15
N LEU A 532 -9.60 -18.35 -48.93
CA LEU A 532 -8.79 -17.32 -48.26
C LEU A 532 -8.57 -16.10 -49.19
N VAL A 533 -9.20 -14.98 -48.88
CA VAL A 533 -9.10 -13.71 -49.62
C VAL A 533 -8.22 -12.74 -48.85
N ALA A 534 -7.16 -12.25 -49.48
CA ALA A 534 -6.31 -11.20 -48.95
C ALA A 534 -6.62 -9.89 -49.67
N GLU A 535 -7.07 -8.87 -48.94
CA GLU A 535 -7.49 -7.59 -49.51
C GLU A 535 -6.99 -6.39 -48.72
N ARG A 536 -6.97 -5.23 -49.37
CA ARG A 536 -6.73 -3.95 -48.71
C ARG A 536 -8.02 -3.47 -48.08
N VAL A 537 -7.91 -2.94 -46.88
CA VAL A 537 -9.04 -2.42 -46.11
C VAL A 537 -8.67 -1.09 -45.47
N PHE A 538 -9.64 -0.20 -45.39
CA PHE A 538 -9.54 1.01 -44.59
C PHE A 538 -10.17 0.76 -43.23
N ILE A 539 -9.40 1.02 -42.18
CA ILE A 539 -9.90 0.93 -40.80
C ILE A 539 -10.26 2.34 -40.35
N VAL A 540 -11.57 2.59 -40.20
CA VAL A 540 -12.10 3.84 -39.67
C VAL A 540 -12.36 3.66 -38.18
N ARG A 541 -11.69 4.44 -37.34
CA ARG A 541 -11.67 4.28 -35.89
C ARG A 541 -12.21 5.50 -35.16
N SER A 542 -12.91 5.26 -34.06
CA SER A 542 -13.35 6.30 -33.15
C SER A 542 -13.34 5.80 -31.70
N TYR A 543 -13.25 6.74 -30.76
CA TYR A 543 -13.21 6.47 -29.32
C TYR A 543 -14.48 6.96 -28.64
N ALA A 544 -15.13 6.10 -27.88
CA ALA A 544 -16.43 6.31 -27.28
C ALA A 544 -16.44 6.01 -25.78
N THR A 545 -17.24 6.76 -25.03
CA THR A 545 -17.56 6.37 -23.65
C THR A 545 -18.39 5.10 -23.64
N LYS A 546 -18.38 4.35 -22.53
CA LYS A 546 -19.15 3.11 -22.44
C LYS A 546 -20.66 3.37 -22.67
N SER A 547 -21.19 4.41 -22.04
CA SER A 547 -22.59 4.83 -22.20
C SER A 547 -22.93 5.21 -23.66
N ALA A 548 -22.07 5.97 -24.33
CA ALA A 548 -22.28 6.33 -25.73
C ALA A 548 -22.18 5.11 -26.65
N LEU A 549 -21.21 4.23 -26.41
CA LEU A 549 -21.08 2.98 -27.16
C LEU A 549 -22.31 2.09 -26.99
N ASP A 550 -22.73 1.82 -25.75
CA ASP A 550 -23.89 0.97 -25.46
C ASP A 550 -25.17 1.53 -26.11
N LYS A 551 -25.33 2.86 -26.11
CA LYS A 551 -26.46 3.55 -26.75
C LYS A 551 -26.41 3.48 -28.28
N HIS A 552 -25.24 3.63 -28.88
CA HIS A 552 -25.09 3.77 -30.34
C HIS A 552 -24.65 2.50 -31.06
N LEU A 553 -24.29 1.44 -30.35
CA LEU A 553 -23.88 0.15 -30.93
C LEU A 553 -24.92 -0.40 -31.93
N PRO A 554 -26.24 -0.41 -31.65
CA PRO A 554 -27.22 -0.88 -32.64
C PRO A 554 -27.22 -0.05 -33.93
N HIS A 555 -26.99 1.27 -33.83
CA HIS A 555 -26.90 2.15 -35.01
C HIS A 555 -25.66 1.87 -35.84
N ILE A 556 -24.53 1.54 -35.19
CA ILE A 556 -23.29 1.16 -35.87
C ILE A 556 -23.47 -0.15 -36.62
N LEU A 557 -24.06 -1.17 -35.98
CA LEU A 557 -24.30 -2.47 -36.60
C LEU A 557 -25.18 -2.33 -37.85
N ASN A 558 -26.29 -1.58 -37.75
CA ASN A 558 -27.16 -1.30 -38.89
C ASN A 558 -26.46 -0.53 -40.03
N TYR A 559 -25.59 0.42 -39.69
CA TYR A 559 -24.83 1.18 -40.69
C TYR A 559 -23.85 0.29 -41.47
N VAL A 560 -23.19 -0.65 -40.78
CA VAL A 560 -22.28 -1.59 -41.44
C VAL A 560 -23.05 -2.62 -42.27
N GLU A 561 -24.20 -3.08 -41.80
CA GLU A 561 -25.09 -3.96 -42.57
C GLU A 561 -25.54 -3.30 -43.89
N GLN A 562 -25.85 -2.00 -43.87
CA GLN A 562 -26.16 -1.25 -45.10
C GLN A 562 -24.97 -1.20 -46.08
N ILE A 563 -23.75 -0.94 -45.58
CA ILE A 563 -22.56 -0.92 -46.45
C ILE A 563 -22.29 -2.32 -47.02
N LYS A 564 -22.48 -3.37 -46.21
CA LYS A 564 -22.30 -4.76 -46.63
C LYS A 564 -23.21 -5.08 -47.82
N ASP A 565 -24.49 -4.72 -47.71
CA ASP A 565 -25.48 -4.92 -48.77
C ASP A 565 -25.19 -4.07 -50.01
N GLU A 566 -24.77 -2.81 -49.84
CA GLU A 566 -24.40 -1.91 -50.95
C GLU A 566 -23.16 -2.40 -51.72
N LEU A 567 -22.21 -3.04 -51.03
CA LEU A 567 -20.98 -3.57 -51.61
C LEU A 567 -21.08 -5.05 -52.03
N SER A 568 -22.25 -5.68 -51.86
CA SER A 568 -22.46 -7.12 -52.11
C SER A 568 -21.41 -8.00 -51.41
N GLN A 569 -21.07 -7.69 -50.16
CA GLN A 569 -20.07 -8.43 -49.39
C GLN A 569 -20.73 -9.55 -48.58
N GLU A 570 -20.06 -10.70 -48.45
CA GLU A 570 -20.55 -11.81 -47.61
C GLU A 570 -20.57 -11.42 -46.12
N ALA A 571 -19.51 -10.72 -45.68
CA ALA A 571 -19.35 -10.24 -44.32
C ALA A 571 -18.56 -8.93 -44.28
N MET A 572 -18.83 -8.11 -43.27
CA MET A 572 -18.00 -6.96 -42.93
C MET A 572 -17.53 -7.03 -41.47
N ALA A 573 -16.30 -6.59 -41.22
CA ALA A 573 -15.73 -6.63 -39.88
C ALA A 573 -15.96 -5.32 -39.10
N VAL A 574 -16.36 -5.47 -37.84
CA VAL A 574 -16.42 -4.41 -36.83
C VAL A 574 -15.65 -4.85 -35.61
N GLU A 575 -14.74 -4.02 -35.12
CA GLU A 575 -14.00 -4.29 -33.90
C GLU A 575 -14.49 -3.36 -32.79
N VAL A 576 -14.87 -3.94 -31.65
CA VAL A 576 -15.19 -3.19 -30.43
C VAL A 576 -14.25 -3.66 -29.33
N ASN A 577 -13.41 -2.75 -28.81
CA ASN A 577 -12.43 -3.05 -27.74
C ASN A 577 -11.57 -4.29 -28.05
N GLN A 578 -10.99 -4.34 -29.25
CA GLN A 578 -10.16 -5.46 -29.73
C GLN A 578 -10.91 -6.80 -29.90
N LYS A 579 -12.23 -6.83 -29.74
CA LYS A 579 -13.07 -7.98 -30.08
C LYS A 579 -13.64 -7.75 -31.48
N LEU A 580 -13.20 -8.55 -32.44
CA LEU A 580 -13.67 -8.54 -33.82
C LEU A 580 -15.04 -9.25 -33.91
N MET A 581 -15.98 -8.63 -34.61
CA MET A 581 -17.29 -9.16 -34.96
C MET A 581 -17.42 -9.10 -36.48
N LEU A 582 -17.94 -10.17 -37.08
CA LEU A 582 -18.30 -10.21 -38.50
C LEU A 582 -19.81 -10.04 -38.60
N ILE A 583 -20.26 -9.08 -39.40
CA ILE A 583 -21.65 -8.71 -39.65
C ILE A 583 -22.06 -9.19 -41.02
#